data_AF-A0A6V8L5H8-F1
#
_entry.id   AF-A0A6V8L5H8-F1
#
_cell.length_a   1.000
_cell.length_b   1.000
_cell.length_c   1.000
_cell.angle_alpha   90.00
_cell.angle_beta   90.00
_cell.angle_gamma   90.00
#
_symmetry.space_group_name_H-M   'P 1'
#
loop_
_entity.id
_entity.type
_entity.pdbx_description
1 polymer ?
#
loop_
_entity_poly.entity_id
_entity_poly.type
_entity_poly.pdbx_seq_one_letter_code
_entity_poly.pdbx_strand_id
1 'polypeptide(L)'
;MTLITGGLVGVFALAAFHITCISLATVALRRTDRVEDRHLCAALISAQVVAVLVGLTFDSFSFTTFSFTLALLSGLCGAVWRFTHPARTVRTSTVNRLGG
;
A
#
# COMPACT_ATOMS: atom_id res chain seq x y z
N MET A 1 -13.36 30.61 -10.48
CA MET A 1 -13.43 29.97 -9.14
C MET A 1 -13.66 28.45 -9.25
N THR A 2 -12.95 27.77 -10.14
CA THR A 2 -13.08 26.31 -10.35
C THR A 2 -11.73 25.62 -10.22
N LEU A 3 -10.65 26.30 -10.62
CA LEU A 3 -9.27 25.81 -10.54
C LEU A 3 -8.79 25.61 -9.09
N ILE A 4 -9.10 26.55 -8.19
CA ILE A 4 -8.69 26.51 -6.78
C ILE A 4 -9.46 25.41 -6.05
N THR A 5 -10.77 25.32 -6.27
CA THR A 5 -11.64 24.29 -5.68
C THR A 5 -11.28 22.90 -6.19
N GLY A 6 -11.03 22.74 -7.50
CA GLY A 6 -10.59 21.47 -8.09
C GLY A 6 -9.22 21.03 -7.58
N GLY A 7 -8.28 21.97 -7.46
CA GLY A 7 -6.96 21.71 -6.87
C GLY A 7 -7.04 21.26 -5.42
N LEU A 8 -7.82 21.94 -4.59
CA LEU A 8 -8.04 21.57 -3.18
C LEU A 8 -8.64 20.17 -3.05
N VAL A 9 -9.68 19.85 -3.84
CA VAL A 9 -10.32 18.53 -3.83
C VAL A 9 -9.31 17.44 -4.23
N GLY A 10 -8.47 17.69 -5.23
CA GLY A 10 -7.41 16.76 -5.65
C GLY A 10 -6.39 16.51 -4.54
N VAL A 11 -5.93 17.55 -3.85
CA VAL A 11 -5.00 17.43 -2.72
C VAL A 11 -5.63 16.64 -1.58
N PHE A 12 -6.89 16.91 -1.22
CA PHE A 12 -7.60 16.16 -0.19
C PHE A 12 -7.79 14.69 -0.56
N ALA A 13 -8.15 14.39 -1.82
CA ALA A 13 -8.29 13.03 -2.30
C ALA A 13 -6.96 12.27 -2.25
N LEU A 14 -5.86 12.90 -2.68
CA LEU A 14 -4.53 12.32 -2.64
C LEU A 14 -4.06 12.08 -1.20
N ALA A 15 -4.27 13.05 -0.30
CA ALA A 15 -3.96 12.90 1.12
C ALA A 15 -4.75 11.74 1.74
N ALA A 16 -6.07 11.67 1.50
CA ALA A 16 -6.91 10.58 1.97
C ALA A 16 -6.45 9.21 1.42
N PHE A 17 -6.00 9.16 0.17
CA PHE A 17 -5.45 7.97 -0.46
C PHE A 17 -4.17 7.47 0.23
N HIS A 18 -3.21 8.36 0.48
CA HIS A 18 -1.99 8.00 1.22
C HIS A 18 -2.29 7.58 2.65
N ILE A 19 -3.18 8.29 3.35
CA ILE A 19 -3.61 7.95 4.71
C ILE A 19 -4.24 6.55 4.74
N THR A 20 -5.06 6.22 3.75
CA THR A 20 -5.69 4.90 3.64
C THR A 20 -4.63 3.81 3.48
N CYS A 21 -3.67 3.98 2.55
CA CYS A 21 -2.59 3.01 2.35
C CYS A 21 -1.75 2.79 3.62
N ILE A 22 -1.36 3.88 4.29
CA ILE A 22 -0.59 3.83 5.54
C ILE A 22 -1.40 3.12 6.63
N SER A 23 -2.70 3.39 6.73
CA SER A 23 -3.59 2.76 7.70
C SER A 23 -3.71 1.26 7.46
N LEU A 24 -3.90 0.81 6.21
CA LEU A 24 -3.94 -0.61 5.87
C LEU A 24 -2.63 -1.33 6.23
N ALA A 25 -1.49 -0.76 5.84
CA ALA A 25 -0.18 -1.33 6.14
C ALA A 25 0.12 -1.36 7.64
N THR A 26 -0.31 -0.33 8.38
CA THR A 26 -0.17 -0.29 9.86
C THR A 26 -1.03 -1.33 10.54
N VAL A 27 -2.28 -1.52 10.08
CA VAL A 27 -3.16 -2.56 10.60
C VAL A 27 -2.58 -3.94 10.32
N ALA A 28 -2.02 -4.18 9.14
CA ALA A 28 -1.36 -5.42 8.81
C ALA A 28 -0.11 -5.66 9.68
N LEU A 29 0.72 -4.63 9.88
CA LEU A 29 1.90 -4.68 10.73
C LEU A 29 1.56 -5.09 12.17
N ARG A 30 0.47 -4.54 12.72
CA ARG A 30 -0.01 -4.88 14.08
C ARG A 30 -0.56 -6.30 14.19
N ARG A 31 -0.99 -6.90 13.08
CA ARG A 31 -1.59 -8.25 13.06
C ARG A 31 -0.61 -9.36 12.75
N THR A 32 0.60 -9.04 12.28
CA THR A 32 1.57 -10.08 11.90
C THR A 32 2.54 -10.39 13.04
N ASP A 33 2.72 -11.69 13.30
CA ASP A 33 3.70 -12.24 14.24
C ASP A 33 5.03 -12.62 13.56
N ARG A 34 5.04 -12.72 12.22
CA ARG A 34 6.27 -13.07 11.47
C ARG A 34 7.14 -11.85 11.22
N VAL A 35 8.44 -12.01 11.47
CA VAL A 35 9.43 -10.93 11.32
C VAL A 35 9.53 -10.45 9.87
N GLU A 36 9.51 -11.38 8.91
CA GLU A 36 9.56 -11.05 7.47
C GLU A 36 8.40 -10.14 7.03
N ASP A 37 7.18 -10.47 7.46
CA ASP A 37 5.98 -9.68 7.15
C ASP A 37 6.04 -8.28 7.79
N ARG A 38 6.66 -8.15 8.97
CA ARG A 38 6.87 -6.84 9.61
C ARG A 38 7.81 -5.96 8.81
N HIS A 39 8.92 -6.51 8.30
CA HIS A 39 9.84 -5.75 7.44
C HIS A 39 9.16 -5.32 6.14
N LEU A 40 8.36 -6.19 5.52
CA LEU A 40 7.58 -5.86 4.34
C LEU A 40 6.58 -4.73 4.62
N CYS A 41 5.83 -4.80 5.72
CA CYS A 41 4.90 -3.74 6.10
C CYS A 41 5.62 -2.41 6.35
N ALA A 42 6.78 -2.43 7.04
CA ALA A 42 7.57 -1.23 7.29
C ALA A 42 8.09 -0.60 5.98
N ALA A 43 8.53 -1.41 5.02
CA ALA A 43 8.95 -0.95 3.70
C ALA A 43 7.80 -0.33 2.89
N LEU A 44 6.58 -0.87 2.99
CA LEU A 44 5.41 -0.29 2.34
C LEU A 44 4.99 1.04 2.98
N ILE A 45 5.05 1.15 4.32
CA ILE A 45 4.76 2.42 5.01
C ILE A 45 5.78 3.48 4.60
N SER A 46 7.09 3.15 4.61
CA SER A 46 8.13 4.10 4.22
C SER A 46 7.99 4.53 2.75
N ALA A 47 7.65 3.61 1.85
CA ALA A 47 7.40 3.94 0.45
C ALA A 47 6.26 4.95 0.27
N GLN A 48 5.18 4.85 1.06
CA GLN A 48 4.09 5.84 0.99
C GLN A 48 4.50 7.21 1.54
N VAL A 49 5.33 7.26 2.58
CA VAL A 49 5.88 8.53 3.10
C VAL A 49 6.76 9.19 2.04
N VAL A 50 7.64 8.43 1.39
CA VAL A 50 8.48 8.93 0.30
C VAL A 50 7.62 9.42 -0.87
N ALA A 51 6.58 8.68 -1.24
CA ALA A 51 5.67 9.09 -2.32
C ALA A 51 4.97 10.44 -2.03
N VAL A 52 4.57 10.69 -0.77
CA VAL A 52 4.02 11.99 -0.35
C VAL A 52 5.08 13.10 -0.47
N LEU A 53 6.30 12.88 0.03
CA LEU A 53 7.37 13.87 -0.02
C LEU A 53 7.75 14.23 -1.47
N VAL A 54 7.84 13.23 -2.33
CA VAL A 54 8.14 13.41 -3.75
C VAL A 54 7.00 14.14 -4.47
N GLY A 55 5.75 13.77 -4.21
CA GLY A 55 4.57 14.44 -4.76
C GLY A 55 4.38 15.89 -4.28
N LEU A 56 4.88 16.25 -3.09
CA LEU A 56 4.89 17.62 -2.60
C LEU A 56 6.00 18.48 -3.24
N THR A 57 7.12 17.86 -3.60
CA THR A 57 8.31 18.57 -4.10
C THR A 57 8.33 18.69 -5.61
N PHE A 58 7.85 17.67 -6.31
CA PHE A 58 7.83 17.59 -7.76
C PHE A 58 6.42 17.30 -8.27
N ASP A 59 6.10 17.83 -9.44
CA ASP A 59 4.92 17.42 -10.20
C ASP A 59 5.09 15.99 -10.72
N SER A 60 4.94 15.05 -9.80
CA SER A 60 5.30 13.65 -9.98
C SER A 60 4.30 12.91 -10.85
N PHE A 61 3.08 13.44 -10.97
CA PHE A 61 2.03 12.89 -11.84
C PHE A 61 2.33 13.07 -13.32
N SER A 62 3.19 14.02 -13.70
CA SER A 62 3.66 14.14 -15.08
C SER A 62 4.62 13.00 -15.49
N PHE A 63 5.11 12.21 -14.53
CA PHE A 63 5.96 11.05 -14.80
C PHE A 63 5.17 9.74 -14.68
N THR A 64 5.02 9.02 -15.80
CA THR A 64 4.28 7.76 -15.87
C THR A 64 4.82 6.70 -14.90
N THR A 65 6.14 6.62 -14.73
CA THR A 65 6.78 5.67 -13.80
C THR A 65 6.33 5.88 -12.36
N PHE A 66 6.20 7.14 -11.92
CA PHE A 66 5.73 7.44 -10.57
C PHE A 66 4.28 6.99 -10.39
N SER A 67 3.40 7.34 -11.32
CA SER A 67 1.98 6.95 -11.27
C SER A 67 1.79 5.43 -11.23
N PHE A 68 2.54 4.69 -12.04
CA PHE A 68 2.50 3.22 -12.04
C PHE A 68 3.02 2.63 -10.73
N THR A 69 4.15 3.14 -10.23
CA THR A 69 4.76 2.67 -8.99
C THR A 69 3.85 2.94 -7.79
N LEU A 70 3.23 4.14 -7.74
CA LEU A 70 2.26 4.50 -6.71
C LEU A 70 1.07 3.55 -6.71
N ALA A 71 0.50 3.25 -7.88
CA ALA A 71 -0.62 2.33 -8.02
C ALA A 71 -0.24 0.91 -7.54
N LEU A 72 0.94 0.43 -7.93
CA LEU A 72 1.47 -0.88 -7.53
C LEU A 72 1.67 -0.98 -6.02
N LEU A 73 2.37 -0.01 -5.41
CA LEU A 73 2.64 0.03 -3.97
C LEU A 73 1.34 0.12 -3.15
N SER A 74 0.37 0.89 -3.63
CA SER A 74 -0.94 1.00 -2.99
C SER A 74 -1.70 -0.32 -3.05
N GLY A 75 -1.64 -1.03 -4.18
CA GLY A 75 -2.18 -2.39 -4.33
C GLY A 75 -1.51 -3.40 -3.40
N LEU A 76 -0.18 -3.32 -3.23
CA LEU A 76 0.56 -4.16 -2.29
C LEU A 76 0.16 -3.91 -0.84
N CYS A 77 -0.08 -2.65 -0.44
CA CYS A 77 -0.61 -2.34 0.90
C CYS A 77 -1.96 -3.04 1.14
N GLY A 78 -2.85 -3.02 0.15
CA GLY A 78 -4.14 -3.72 0.20
C GLY A 78 -4.00 -5.25 0.23
N ALA A 79 -3.07 -5.80 -0.56
CA ALA A 79 -2.79 -7.23 -0.58
C ALA A 79 -2.27 -7.73 0.77
N VAL A 80 -1.31 -7.01 1.37
CA VAL A 80 -0.76 -7.33 2.68
C VAL A 80 -1.84 -7.27 3.76
N TRP A 81 -2.67 -6.23 3.78
CA TRP A 81 -3.82 -6.16 4.70
C TRP A 81 -4.79 -7.34 4.54
N ARG A 82 -5.06 -7.77 3.31
CA ARG A 82 -5.92 -8.94 3.03
C ARG A 82 -5.24 -10.25 3.44
N PHE A 83 -3.92 -10.37 3.30
CA PHE A 83 -3.17 -11.58 3.64
C PHE A 83 -2.99 -11.78 5.14
N THR A 84 -2.84 -10.70 5.91
CA THR A 84 -2.80 -10.74 7.37
C THR A 84 -4.21 -10.73 8.01
N HIS A 85 -5.28 -10.83 7.20
CA HIS A 85 -6.64 -10.86 7.73
C HIS A 85 -6.95 -12.23 8.36
N PRO A 86 -7.42 -12.30 9.62
CA PRO A 86 -7.57 -13.55 10.36
C PRO A 86 -8.59 -14.53 9.76
N ALA A 87 -9.54 -14.06 8.95
CA ALA A 87 -10.49 -14.90 8.22
C ALA A 87 -9.89 -15.59 6.98
N ARG A 88 -8.61 -15.34 6.65
CA ARG A 88 -7.99 -15.90 5.45
C ARG A 88 -7.42 -17.29 5.74
N THR A 89 -8.19 -18.33 5.42
CA THR A 89 -7.64 -19.68 5.25
C THR A 89 -6.75 -19.69 4.01
N VAL A 90 -5.43 -19.75 4.19
CA VAL A 90 -4.50 -20.03 3.09
C VAL A 90 -4.73 -21.48 2.68
N ARG A 91 -5.46 -21.70 1.59
CA ARG A 91 -5.50 -23.01 0.92
C ARG A 91 -4.13 -23.24 0.30
N THR A 92 -3.19 -23.75 1.08
CA THR A 92 -1.97 -24.34 0.53
C THR A 92 -2.39 -25.61 -0.21
N SER A 93 -2.17 -25.64 -1.52
CA SER A 93 -2.18 -26.88 -2.29
C SER A 93 -0.95 -27.69 -1.89
N THR A 94 -0.98 -28.28 -0.70
CA THR A 94 -0.02 -29.33 -0.36
C THR A 94 -0.22 -30.44 -1.37
N VAL A 95 0.70 -30.56 -2.32
CA VAL A 95 0.84 -31.79 -3.10
C VAL A 95 1.28 -32.84 -2.10
N ASN A 96 0.31 -33.63 -1.63
CA ASN A 96 0.59 -34.87 -0.94
C ASN A 96 1.41 -35.72 -1.92
N ARG A 97 2.73 -35.74 -1.77
CA ARG A 97 3.58 -36.72 -2.47
C ARG A 97 3.12 -38.10 -1.98
N LEU A 98 2.27 -38.72 -2.77
CA LEU A 98 1.86 -40.11 -2.64
C LEU A 98 3.06 -41.02 -2.94
N GLY A 99 3.39 -41.89 -1.99
CA GLY A 99 4.32 -43.02 -2.14
C GLY A 99 5.80 -42.60 -2.15
N GLY A 100 6.70 -43.20 -1.39
CA GLY A 100 6.80 -44.61 -1.01
C GLY A 100 8.21 -45.04 -1.43
#